data_AF-X8DZZ1-F1
#
_entry.id   AF-X8DZZ1-F1
#
_cell.length_a   1.000
_cell.length_b   1.000
_cell.length_c   1.000
_cell.angle_alpha   90.00
_cell.angle_beta   90.00
_cell.angle_gamma   90.00
#
_symmetry.space_group_name_H-M   'P 1'
#
loop_
_entity.id
_entity.type
_entity.pdbx_description
1 polymer ?
#
loop_
_entity_poly.entity_id
_entity_poly.type
_entity_poly.pdbx_seq_one_letter_code
_entity_poly.pdbx_strand_id
1 'polypeptide(L)'
;MYWTVIAASAFSAGWRTLRQADLRPDWVLPTSDSDIGEFGYPDDRIDAVIEAPDALPAKVAALSAHATQVSVGPTGRACALSNNLALPILAEEHYILAAGTAGSAIRAVGRPTCSPD
;
A
#
# COMPACT_ATOMS: atom_id res chain seq x y z
N MET A 1 -5.11 -5.95 -18.25
CA MET A 1 -4.22 -4.82 -17.92
C MET A 1 -4.69 -4.22 -16.61
N TYR A 2 -3.79 -4.05 -15.66
CA TYR A 2 -4.10 -3.51 -14.35
C TYR A 2 -3.31 -2.23 -14.09
N TRP A 3 -3.88 -1.28 -13.38
CA TRP A 3 -3.17 -0.15 -12.78
C TRP A 3 -2.83 -0.49 -11.34
N THR A 4 -1.56 -0.34 -10.96
CA THR A 4 -1.17 -0.37 -9.54
C THR A 4 -1.66 0.91 -8.87
N VAL A 5 -2.30 0.77 -7.72
CA VAL A 5 -2.88 1.89 -6.97
C VAL A 5 -2.55 1.76 -5.48
N ILE A 6 -2.53 2.89 -4.80
CA ILE A 6 -2.51 2.92 -3.33
C ILE A 6 -3.95 2.77 -2.85
N ALA A 7 -4.22 1.78 -2.01
CA ALA A 7 -5.49 1.67 -1.30
C ALA A 7 -5.48 2.60 -0.08
N ALA A 8 -6.41 3.57 -0.03
CA ALA A 8 -6.44 4.54 1.05
C ALA A 8 -6.58 3.87 2.43
N SER A 9 -7.47 2.86 2.54
CA SER A 9 -7.72 2.14 3.79
C SER A 9 -6.49 1.37 4.29
N ALA A 10 -5.85 0.58 3.42
CA ALA A 10 -4.68 -0.24 3.77
C ALA A 10 -3.48 0.61 4.15
N PHE A 11 -3.25 1.72 3.42
CA PHE A 11 -2.15 2.63 3.71
C PHE A 11 -2.37 3.36 5.04
N SER A 12 -3.60 3.82 5.30
CA SER A 12 -3.99 4.41 6.60
C SER A 12 -3.83 3.42 7.75
N ALA A 13 -4.27 2.17 7.57
CA ALA A 13 -4.09 1.11 8.56
C ALA A 13 -2.60 0.86 8.82
N GLY A 14 -1.77 0.81 7.77
CA GLY A 14 -0.33 0.70 7.85
C GLY A 14 0.28 1.75 8.78
N TRP A 15 -0.01 3.03 8.54
CA TRP A 15 0.47 4.12 9.40
C TRP A 15 0.06 3.98 10.86
N ARG A 16 -1.20 3.64 11.15
CA ARG A 16 -1.68 3.46 12.53
C ARG A 16 -0.94 2.33 13.28
N THR A 17 -0.35 1.38 12.55
CA THR A 17 0.43 0.28 13.13
C THR A 17 1.92 0.59 13.30
N LEU A 18 2.43 1.68 12.74
CA LEU A 18 3.82 2.09 12.94
C LEU A 18 4.04 2.56 14.37
N ARG A 19 5.26 2.40 14.85
CA ARG A 19 5.74 2.82 16.17
C ARG A 19 6.97 3.70 16.01
N GLN A 20 7.33 4.43 17.06
CA GLN A 20 8.53 5.27 17.03
C GLN A 20 9.81 4.50 16.68
N ALA A 21 9.90 3.23 17.08
CA ALA A 21 11.02 2.35 16.74
C ALA A 21 11.13 2.06 15.22
N ASP A 22 10.03 2.21 14.47
CA ASP A 22 10.00 1.97 13.02
C ASP A 22 10.49 3.17 12.21
N LEU A 23 10.66 4.33 12.85
CA LEU A 23 10.84 5.63 12.19
C LEU A 23 12.21 6.24 12.52
N ARG A 24 12.71 7.09 11.61
CA ARG A 24 13.83 7.98 11.90
C ARG A 24 13.32 9.28 12.54
N PRO A 25 14.11 9.98 13.37
CA PRO A 25 13.66 11.17 14.09
C PRO A 25 13.19 12.33 13.20
N ASP A 26 13.71 12.42 11.98
CA ASP A 26 13.44 13.47 10.99
C ASP A 26 12.24 13.16 10.08
N TRP A 27 11.59 12.02 10.25
CA TRP A 27 10.46 11.62 9.42
C TRP A 27 9.14 12.17 9.93
N VAL A 28 8.27 12.54 8.98
CA VAL A 28 6.94 13.08 9.23
C VAL A 28 5.90 12.00 8.93
N LEU A 29 4.96 11.81 9.85
CA LEU A 29 3.73 11.06 9.62
C LEU A 29 2.63 12.02 9.17
N PRO A 30 1.68 11.59 8.32
CA PRO A 30 0.49 12.38 8.05
C PRO A 30 -0.29 12.64 9.33
N THR A 31 -0.93 13.81 9.39
CA THR A 31 -1.67 14.27 10.56
C THR A 31 -3.14 13.89 10.54
N SER A 32 -3.66 13.52 9.37
CA SER A 32 -5.07 13.14 9.19
C SER A 32 -5.24 12.10 8.09
N ASP A 33 -6.35 11.36 8.14
CA ASP A 33 -6.73 10.44 7.05
C ASP A 33 -7.06 11.19 5.74
N SER A 34 -7.44 12.47 5.83
CA SER A 34 -7.66 13.33 4.65
C SER A 34 -6.38 13.63 3.89
N ASP A 35 -5.21 13.69 4.57
CA ASP A 35 -3.91 13.85 3.91
C ASP A 35 -3.61 12.65 2.97
N ILE A 36 -4.29 11.52 3.20
CA ILE A 36 -4.17 10.24 2.49
C ILE A 36 -5.19 10.14 1.36
N GLY A 37 -6.36 10.76 1.53
CA GLY A 37 -7.44 10.75 0.56
C GLY A 37 -7.07 11.39 -0.78
N GLU A 38 -6.05 12.26 -0.80
CA GLU A 38 -5.48 12.77 -2.06
C GLU A 38 -4.55 11.76 -2.77
N PHE A 39 -4.00 10.78 -2.04
CA PHE A 39 -3.02 9.81 -2.58
C PHE A 39 -3.61 8.42 -2.88
N GLY A 40 -4.67 8.02 -2.18
CA GLY A 40 -5.21 6.66 -2.24
C GLY A 40 -6.58 6.54 -2.89
N TYR A 41 -6.84 5.42 -3.56
CA TYR A 41 -8.15 5.05 -4.06
C TYR A 41 -9.01 4.42 -2.95
N PRO A 42 -10.34 4.65 -2.95
CA PRO A 42 -11.26 3.98 -2.04
C PRO A 42 -11.43 2.50 -2.41
N ASP A 43 -11.77 1.67 -1.42
CA ASP A 43 -11.83 0.21 -1.57
C ASP A 43 -12.84 -0.26 -2.63
N ASP A 44 -13.93 0.48 -2.81
CA ASP A 44 -14.97 0.18 -3.81
C ASP A 44 -14.51 0.39 -5.26
N ARG A 45 -13.34 1.01 -5.46
CA ARG A 45 -12.67 1.19 -6.76
C ARG A 45 -11.57 0.18 -7.02
N ILE A 46 -11.24 -0.68 -6.06
CA ILE A 46 -10.19 -1.69 -6.18
C ILE A 46 -10.80 -2.99 -6.69
N ASP A 47 -10.18 -3.56 -7.72
CA ASP A 47 -10.65 -4.81 -8.34
C ASP A 47 -9.84 -6.04 -7.91
N ALA A 48 -8.59 -5.85 -7.47
CA ALA A 48 -7.73 -6.93 -7.03
C ALA A 48 -6.73 -6.50 -5.96
N VAL A 49 -6.37 -7.44 -5.10
CA VAL A 49 -5.28 -7.32 -4.11
C VAL A 49 -4.37 -8.54 -4.25
N ILE A 50 -3.06 -8.31 -4.15
CA ILE A 50 -2.06 -9.36 -3.97
C ILE A 50 -1.54 -9.25 -2.54
N GLU A 51 -1.83 -10.27 -1.72
CA GLU A 51 -1.35 -10.41 -0.36
C GLU A 51 -0.10 -11.31 -0.35
N ALA A 52 1.09 -10.76 -0.11
CA ALA A 52 2.35 -11.48 -0.23
C ALA A 52 3.29 -11.29 0.99
N PRO A 53 2.91 -11.76 2.20
CA PRO A 53 3.74 -11.60 3.40
C PRO A 53 5.12 -12.24 3.27
N ASP A 54 5.22 -13.38 2.57
CA ASP A 54 6.49 -14.09 2.35
C ASP A 54 7.45 -13.31 1.43
N ALA A 55 6.93 -12.42 0.58
CA ALA A 55 7.72 -11.57 -0.31
C ALA A 55 8.11 -10.23 0.33
N LEU A 56 7.52 -9.86 1.48
CA LEU A 56 7.79 -8.60 2.15
C LEU A 56 9.29 -8.37 2.45
N PRO A 57 10.06 -9.36 2.94
CA PRO A 57 11.49 -9.18 3.15
C PRO A 57 12.26 -8.83 1.86
N ALA A 58 11.86 -9.41 0.72
CA ALA A 58 12.46 -9.10 -0.57
C ALA A 58 12.15 -7.66 -1.01
N LYS A 59 10.91 -7.18 -0.79
CA LYS A 59 10.53 -5.79 -1.04
C LYS A 59 11.35 -4.82 -0.18
N VAL A 60 11.53 -5.11 1.10
CA VAL A 60 12.38 -4.30 2.01
C VAL A 60 13.83 -4.26 1.52
N ALA A 61 14.39 -5.39 1.09
CA ALA A 61 15.74 -5.46 0.54
C ALA A 61 15.87 -4.64 -0.76
N ALA A 62 14.89 -4.72 -1.66
CA ALA A 62 14.86 -3.95 -2.90
C ALA A 62 14.79 -2.43 -2.63
N LEU A 63 13.93 -2.00 -1.70
CA LEU A 63 13.85 -0.60 -1.27
C LEU A 63 15.18 -0.12 -0.68
N SER A 64 15.83 -0.95 0.14
CA SER A 64 17.13 -0.64 0.74
C SER A 64 18.25 -0.50 -0.30
N ALA A 65 18.19 -1.24 -1.41
CA ALA A 65 19.16 -1.16 -2.49
C ALA A 65 19.10 0.18 -3.25
N HIS A 66 17.98 0.89 -3.20
CA HIS A 66 17.81 2.22 -3.81
C HIS A 66 18.21 3.35 -2.85
N ALA A 67 19.37 3.22 -2.20
CA ALA A 67 19.82 4.09 -1.11
C ALA A 67 19.91 5.60 -1.44
N THR A 68 20.03 5.98 -2.71
CA THR A 68 20.03 7.40 -3.12
C THR A 68 18.63 8.02 -3.15
N GLN A 69 17.58 7.19 -3.23
CA GLN A 69 16.19 7.62 -3.38
C GLN A 69 15.34 7.29 -2.15
N VAL A 70 15.66 6.18 -1.48
CA VAL A 70 14.85 5.61 -0.40
C VAL A 70 15.71 5.39 0.84
N SER A 71 15.21 5.85 1.97
CA SER A 71 15.71 5.45 3.29
C SER A 71 14.74 4.48 3.94
N VAL A 72 15.22 3.30 4.35
CA VAL A 72 14.41 2.30 5.09
C VAL A 72 14.62 2.50 6.59
N GLY A 73 13.53 2.39 7.35
CA GLY A 73 13.51 2.60 8.80
C GLY A 73 14.16 1.44 9.56
N PRO A 74 14.47 1.61 10.86
CA PRO A 74 15.30 0.67 11.62
C PRO A 74 14.77 -0.77 11.67
N THR A 75 13.44 -0.95 11.62
CA THR A 75 12.77 -2.25 11.67
C THR A 75 12.36 -2.78 10.30
N GLY A 76 12.58 -2.04 9.22
CA GLY A 76 12.12 -2.39 7.88
C GLY A 76 10.60 -2.29 7.68
N ARG A 77 9.85 -1.69 8.63
CA ARG A 77 8.39 -1.53 8.53
C ARG A 77 7.95 -0.24 7.83
N ALA A 78 8.86 0.72 7.65
CA ALA A 78 8.61 1.98 6.99
C ALA A 78 9.79 2.40 6.11
N CYS A 79 9.53 3.24 5.11
CA CYS A 79 10.54 3.96 4.34
C CYS A 79 10.16 5.43 4.20
N ALA A 80 11.10 6.25 3.74
CA ALA A 80 10.83 7.61 3.30
C ALA A 80 11.65 7.95 2.05
N LEU A 81 11.15 8.91 1.28
CA LEU A 81 11.87 9.55 0.18
C LEU A 81 12.59 10.82 0.68
N SER A 82 13.11 11.64 -0.24
CA SER A 82 13.81 12.90 0.09
C SER A 82 12.95 13.96 0.79
N ASN A 83 11.62 13.83 0.74
CA ASN A 83 10.68 14.71 1.43
C ASN A 83 10.43 14.32 2.90
N ASN A 84 11.09 13.26 3.39
CA ASN A 84 10.96 12.74 4.75
C ASN A 84 9.54 12.30 5.16
N LEU A 85 8.62 12.12 4.21
CA LEU A 85 7.32 11.53 4.50
C LEU A 85 7.49 10.04 4.75
N ALA A 86 7.12 9.57 5.94
CA ALA A 86 7.14 8.15 6.27
C ALA A 86 6.03 7.42 5.51
N LEU A 87 6.35 6.30 4.89
CA LEU A 87 5.45 5.41 4.16
C LEU A 87 5.55 4.00 4.76
N PRO A 88 4.43 3.34 5.13
CA PRO A 88 4.48 1.96 5.57
C PRO A 88 4.90 1.03 4.42
N ILE A 89 5.76 0.05 4.70
CA ILE A 89 6.11 -1.01 3.75
C ILE A 89 5.15 -2.17 3.97
N LEU A 90 4.17 -2.30 3.07
CA LEU A 90 3.10 -3.29 3.16
C LEU A 90 3.35 -4.50 2.25
N ALA A 91 2.84 -5.66 2.70
CA ALA A 91 2.81 -6.91 1.95
C ALA A 91 1.65 -6.99 0.94
N GLU A 92 0.68 -6.08 1.07
CA GLU A 92 -0.49 -5.98 0.21
C GLU A 92 -0.24 -4.92 -0.86
N GLU A 93 -0.52 -5.28 -2.12
CA GLU A 93 -0.51 -4.35 -3.26
C GLU A 93 -1.86 -4.44 -3.99
N HIS A 94 -2.39 -3.29 -4.37
CA HIS A 94 -3.77 -3.17 -4.83
C HIS A 94 -3.83 -2.68 -6.28
N TYR A 95 -4.87 -3.11 -7.00
CA TYR A 95 -4.97 -2.92 -8.43
C TYR A 95 -6.39 -2.63 -8.90
N ILE A 96 -6.48 -1.85 -9.98
CA ILE A 96 -7.72 -1.60 -10.74
C ILE A 96 -7.61 -2.27 -12.11
N LEU A 97 -8.64 -3.00 -12.53
CA LEU A 97 -8.72 -3.62 -13.85
C LEU A 97 -9.02 -2.54 -14.90
N ALA A 98 -7.96 -2.00 -15.50
CA ALA A 98 -8.08 -0.94 -16.50
C ALA A 98 -8.58 -1.44 -17.87
N ALA A 99 -8.26 -2.68 -18.24
CA ALA A 99 -8.76 -3.30 -19.47
C ALA A 99 -8.68 -4.83 -19.42
N GLY A 100 -9.67 -5.51 -20.02
CA GLY A 100 -9.79 -6.97 -20.06
C GLY A 100 -10.94 -7.49 -19.22
N THR A 101 -10.92 -8.78 -18.92
CA THR A 101 -11.95 -9.44 -18.11
C THR A 101 -11.30 -9.97 -16.84
N ALA A 102 -11.91 -9.69 -15.69
CA ALA A 102 -11.45 -10.21 -14.41
C ALA A 102 -11.53 -11.73 -14.41
N GLY A 103 -10.55 -12.38 -13.76
CA GLY A 103 -10.68 -13.79 -13.41
C GLY A 103 -11.68 -13.99 -12.27
N SER A 104 -11.93 -15.24 -11.90
CA SER A 104 -12.72 -15.57 -10.71
C SER A 104 -12.05 -14.99 -9.46
N ALA A 105 -12.76 -14.18 -8.69
CA ALA A 105 -12.25 -13.65 -7.43
C ALA A 105 -12.02 -14.80 -6.43
N ILE A 106 -10.78 -14.99 -5.98
CA ILE A 106 -10.44 -15.96 -4.93
C ILE A 106 -10.46 -15.27 -3.56
N ARG A 107 -11.54 -14.56 -3.28
CA ARG A 107 -12.09 -14.17 -1.96
C ARG A 107 -13.18 -13.13 -2.19
N ALA A 108 -14.41 -13.48 -1.81
CA ALA A 108 -15.53 -12.56 -1.83
C ALA A 108 -15.44 -11.63 -0.62
N VAL A 109 -15.24 -10.34 -0.87
CA VAL A 109 -15.80 -9.29 -0.01
C VAL A 109 -16.95 -8.65 -0.79
N GLY A 110 -18.14 -9.21 -0.61
CA GLY A 110 -19.38 -8.45 -0.51
C GLY A 110 -19.86 -7.58 -1.68
N ARG A 111 -19.65 -7.92 -2.95
CA ARG A 111 -20.43 -7.30 -4.05
C ARG A 111 -21.39 -8.31 -4.68
N PRO A 112 -22.72 -8.08 -4.66
CA PRO A 112 -23.65 -8.90 -5.43
C PRO A 112 -23.36 -8.70 -6.92
N THR A 113 -23.13 -9.81 -7.61
CA THR A 113 -23.00 -9.84 -9.07
C THR A 113 -24.35 -9.47 -9.69
N CYS A 114 -24.38 -8.38 -10.46
CA CYS A 114 -25.54 -8.07 -11.30
C CYS A 114 -25.58 -9.12 -12.42
N SER A 115 -26.69 -9.86 -12.54
CA SER A 115 -26.91 -10.78 -13.66
C SER A 115 -27.26 -9.98 -14.91
N PRO A 116 -26.72 -10.30 -16.09
CA PRO A 116 -27.23 -9.74 -17.33
C PRO A 116 -28.55 -10.43 -17.71
N ASP A 117 -29.52 -9.61 -18.14
CA ASP A 117 -30.72 -10.04 -18.87
C ASP A 117 -30.38 -10.44 -20.33
#